data_AF-A0A7V8YAM0-F1
#
_entry.id   AF-A0A7V8YAM0-F1
#
_cell.length_a   1.000
_cell.length_b   1.000
_cell.length_c   1.000
_cell.angle_alpha   90.00
_cell.angle_beta   90.00
_cell.angle_gamma   90.00
#
_symmetry.space_group_name_H-M   'P 1'
#
loop_
_entity.id
_entity.type
_entity.pdbx_description
1 polymer ?
#
loop_
_entity_poly.entity_id
_entity_poly.type
_entity_poly.pdbx_seq_one_letter_code
_entity_poly.pdbx_strand_id
1 'polypeptide(L)'
;MVMKAQRSYAEAGRWMRNARPGRIHRLRFARRSLGRGLVMGTALMGLIGLAAPSRFASVGSRTLGTGWPSLVVIGLIALCALYAIVRREHIRSAIDRGREPFLRPLSNISGFDGAADALAACPDAFKTRFAIGWIWRPLALFGLGIVCTFSTAYFVIDAALARFRVGWGQPAYAAGFLVLGLVVFALSADKLSTWRLAVSVYKEVTSGYRA
;
A
#
# COMPACT_ATOMS: atom_id res chain seq x y z
N MET A 1 -38.80 4.80 -2.32
CA MET A 1 -37.73 4.39 -1.38
C MET A 1 -36.32 4.55 -1.96
N VAL A 2 -36.08 4.21 -3.23
CA VAL A 2 -34.74 4.29 -3.88
C VAL A 2 -34.11 5.69 -3.86
N MET A 3 -34.89 6.76 -4.09
CA MET A 3 -34.38 8.14 -4.03
C MET A 3 -33.87 8.56 -2.65
N LYS A 4 -34.53 8.12 -1.56
CA LYS A 4 -34.08 8.42 -0.19
C LYS A 4 -32.76 7.71 0.10
N ALA A 5 -32.66 6.42 -0.25
CA ALA A 5 -31.43 5.63 -0.12
C ALA A 5 -30.24 6.22 -0.90
N GLN A 6 -30.48 6.70 -2.13
CA GLN A 6 -29.44 7.36 -2.94
C GLN A 6 -28.98 8.68 -2.33
N ARG A 7 -29.90 9.47 -1.76
CA ARG A 7 -29.56 10.73 -1.06
C ARG A 7 -28.70 10.44 0.17
N SER A 8 -29.08 9.47 1.00
CA SER A 8 -28.31 9.05 2.18
C SER A 8 -26.93 8.51 1.81
N TYR A 9 -26.80 7.72 0.74
CA TYR A 9 -25.50 7.28 0.23
C TYR A 9 -24.63 8.45 -0.25
N ALA A 10 -25.22 9.42 -0.97
CA ALA A 10 -24.53 10.61 -1.43
C ALA A 10 -24.11 11.52 -0.26
N GLU A 11 -24.86 11.52 0.83
CA GLU A 11 -24.55 12.21 2.07
C GLU A 11 -23.41 11.53 2.84
N ALA A 12 -23.43 10.21 3.00
CA ALA A 12 -22.31 9.45 3.56
C ALA A 12 -21.02 9.71 2.76
N GLY A 13 -21.10 9.72 1.42
CA GLY A 13 -19.99 10.09 0.55
C GLY A 13 -19.54 11.56 0.66
N ARG A 14 -20.40 12.48 1.10
CA ARG A 14 -20.04 13.87 1.40
C ARG A 14 -19.31 13.96 2.74
N TRP A 15 -19.81 13.32 3.79
CA TRP A 15 -19.13 13.23 5.08
C TRP A 15 -17.71 12.67 4.95
N MET A 16 -17.55 11.57 4.19
CA MET A 16 -16.23 11.01 3.91
C MET A 16 -15.30 11.96 3.16
N ARG A 17 -15.81 12.82 2.28
CA ARG A 17 -14.99 13.83 1.58
C ARG A 17 -14.61 15.00 2.47
N ASN A 18 -15.52 15.42 3.33
CA ASN A 18 -15.31 16.53 4.27
C ASN A 18 -14.35 16.14 5.40
N ALA A 19 -14.36 14.87 5.80
CA ALA A 19 -13.43 14.31 6.78
C ALA A 19 -12.00 14.10 6.24
N ARG A 20 -11.73 14.45 4.97
CA ARG A 20 -10.37 14.35 4.42
C ARG A 20 -9.45 15.31 5.17
N PRO A 21 -8.27 14.86 5.62
CA PRO A 21 -7.26 15.77 6.11
C PRO A 21 -6.92 16.78 5.00
N GLY A 22 -6.59 18.02 5.39
CA GLY A 22 -6.26 19.11 4.46
C GLY A 22 -5.16 18.76 3.45
N ARG A 23 -4.89 19.66 2.48
CA ARG A 23 -4.03 19.46 1.29
C ARG A 23 -3.03 18.28 1.39
N ILE A 24 -3.46 17.11 0.91
CA ILE A 24 -2.59 15.94 0.77
C ILE A 24 -1.72 16.15 -0.46
N HIS A 25 -0.41 16.25 -0.25
CA HIS A 25 0.52 16.35 -1.38
C HIS A 25 0.70 14.96 -2.01
N ARG A 26 -0.14 14.61 -2.99
CA ARG A 26 -0.19 13.28 -3.66
C ARG A 26 1.18 12.75 -4.07
N LEU A 27 2.01 13.60 -4.68
CA LEU A 27 3.36 13.21 -5.10
C LEU A 27 4.29 12.88 -3.93
N ARG A 28 4.18 13.62 -2.82
CA ARG A 28 5.00 13.37 -1.63
C ARG A 28 4.59 12.06 -0.96
N PHE A 29 3.27 11.80 -0.91
CA PHE A 29 2.74 10.51 -0.48
C PHE A 29 3.25 9.38 -1.39
N ALA A 30 3.14 9.54 -2.71
CA ALA A 30 3.57 8.54 -3.68
C ALA A 30 5.06 8.22 -3.55
N ARG A 31 5.93 9.23 -3.53
CA ARG A 31 7.38 9.06 -3.34
C ARG A 31 7.71 8.35 -2.02
N ARG A 32 7.04 8.73 -0.92
CA ARG A 32 7.27 8.10 0.39
C ARG A 32 6.82 6.64 0.41
N SER A 33 5.66 6.33 -0.16
CA SER A 33 5.14 4.97 -0.25
C SER A 33 5.98 4.10 -1.18
N LEU A 34 6.37 4.65 -2.35
CA LEU A 34 7.27 4.01 -3.30
C LEU A 34 8.63 3.71 -2.66
N GLY A 35 9.26 4.68 -1.99
CA GLY A 35 10.55 4.48 -1.33
C GLY A 35 10.49 3.40 -0.24
N ARG A 36 9.43 3.39 0.58
CA ARG A 36 9.22 2.33 1.59
C ARG A 36 8.97 0.96 0.94
N GLY A 37 8.17 0.93 -0.11
CA GLY A 37 7.88 -0.28 -0.89
C GLY A 37 9.12 -0.85 -1.55
N LEU A 38 10.00 0.01 -2.10
CA LEU A 38 11.28 -0.38 -2.66
C LEU A 38 12.23 -0.91 -1.58
N VAL A 39 12.37 -0.24 -0.43
CA VAL A 39 13.21 -0.75 0.67
C VAL A 39 12.75 -2.14 1.11
N MET A 40 11.44 -2.31 1.35
CA MET A 40 10.89 -3.62 1.73
C MET A 40 11.05 -4.66 0.62
N GLY A 41 10.75 -4.28 -0.63
CA GLY A 41 10.85 -5.14 -1.80
C GLY A 41 12.30 -5.58 -2.07
N THR A 42 13.27 -4.67 -1.98
CA THR A 42 14.69 -4.96 -2.14
C THR A 42 15.21 -5.86 -1.03
N ALA A 43 14.79 -5.66 0.23
CA ALA A 43 15.14 -6.55 1.32
C ALA A 43 14.61 -7.97 1.07
N LEU A 44 13.31 -8.10 0.75
CA LEU A 44 12.69 -9.41 0.54
C LEU A 44 13.23 -10.11 -0.71
N MET A 45 13.31 -9.40 -1.84
CA MET A 45 13.85 -9.97 -3.09
C MET A 45 15.33 -10.29 -2.95
N GLY A 46 16.10 -9.49 -2.20
CA GLY A 46 17.49 -9.79 -1.87
C GLY A 46 17.61 -11.09 -1.08
N LEU A 47 16.79 -11.28 -0.04
CA LEU A 47 16.76 -12.53 0.74
C LEU A 47 16.39 -13.73 -0.15
N ILE A 48 15.39 -13.59 -1.01
CA ILE A 48 15.00 -14.63 -1.98
C ILE A 48 16.15 -14.90 -2.95
N GLY A 49 16.84 -13.86 -3.43
CA GLY A 49 17.97 -13.98 -4.36
C GLY A 49 19.17 -14.71 -3.75
N LEU A 50 19.42 -14.54 -2.46
CA LEU A 50 20.46 -15.28 -1.74
C LEU A 50 20.05 -16.73 -1.46
N ALA A 51 18.80 -16.96 -1.06
CA ALA A 51 18.32 -18.30 -0.69
C ALA A 51 17.99 -19.19 -1.91
N ALA A 52 17.51 -18.60 -3.00
CA ALA A 52 17.00 -19.29 -4.18
C ALA A 52 17.33 -18.49 -5.47
N PRO A 53 18.62 -18.39 -5.83
CA PRO A 53 19.08 -17.61 -7.00
C PRO A 53 18.47 -18.08 -8.33
N SER A 54 18.09 -19.35 -8.45
CA SER A 54 17.46 -19.92 -9.65
C SER A 54 16.08 -19.34 -9.96
N ARG A 55 15.46 -18.59 -9.05
CA ARG A 55 14.19 -17.87 -9.28
C ARG A 55 14.36 -16.57 -10.06
N PHE A 56 15.60 -16.18 -10.33
CA PHE A 56 15.96 -14.96 -11.03
C PHE A 56 16.33 -15.28 -12.48
N ALA A 57 15.65 -14.61 -13.42
CA ALA A 57 15.66 -14.99 -14.84
C ALA A 57 17.06 -14.91 -15.48
N SER A 58 17.92 -14.02 -14.99
CA SER A 58 19.26 -13.80 -15.55
C SER A 58 20.36 -14.57 -14.81
N VAL A 59 20.02 -15.30 -13.75
CA VAL A 59 20.98 -15.91 -12.82
C VAL A 59 21.07 -17.42 -13.03
N GLY A 60 22.18 -17.89 -13.58
CA GLY A 60 22.49 -19.32 -13.68
C GLY A 60 22.93 -19.95 -12.35
N SER A 61 22.95 -21.28 -12.26
CA SER A 61 23.30 -22.04 -11.03
C SER A 61 24.73 -21.79 -10.51
N ARG A 62 25.65 -21.25 -11.32
CA ARG A 62 27.05 -20.98 -10.94
C ARG A 62 27.33 -19.53 -10.50
N THR A 63 26.33 -18.65 -10.50
CA THR A 63 26.54 -17.19 -10.31
C THR A 63 26.92 -16.81 -8.87
N LEU A 64 26.54 -17.63 -7.88
CA LEU A 64 26.96 -17.47 -6.48
C LEU A 64 28.43 -17.90 -6.22
N GLY A 65 29.09 -18.55 -7.17
CA GLY A 65 30.47 -19.05 -7.02
C GLY A 65 31.54 -17.94 -6.99
N THR A 66 31.20 -16.73 -7.41
CA THR A 66 32.05 -15.53 -7.27
C THR A 66 31.46 -14.64 -6.18
N GLY A 67 32.14 -14.48 -5.06
CA GLY A 67 31.53 -13.95 -3.82
C GLY A 67 31.10 -12.47 -3.79
N TRP A 68 31.40 -11.64 -4.79
CA TRP A 68 31.10 -10.19 -4.69
C TRP A 68 29.63 -9.79 -4.94
N PRO A 69 28.85 -10.41 -5.87
CA PRO A 69 27.46 -10.04 -6.09
C PRO A 69 26.57 -10.39 -4.89
N SER A 70 26.87 -11.49 -4.20
CA SER A 70 26.22 -11.84 -2.94
C SER A 70 26.56 -10.84 -1.84
N LEU A 71 27.81 -10.36 -1.74
CA LEU A 71 28.17 -9.28 -0.79
C LEU A 71 27.41 -7.98 -1.06
N VAL A 72 27.21 -7.60 -2.34
CA VAL A 72 26.39 -6.42 -2.70
C VAL A 72 24.94 -6.60 -2.24
N VAL A 73 24.35 -7.76 -2.47
CA VAL A 73 22.97 -8.05 -2.03
C VAL A 73 22.88 -8.07 -0.49
N ILE A 74 23.85 -8.65 0.21
CA ILE A 74 23.93 -8.62 1.68
C ILE A 74 24.02 -7.17 2.18
N GLY A 75 24.86 -6.33 1.56
CA GLY A 75 24.98 -4.92 1.89
C GLY A 75 23.67 -4.15 1.68
N LEU A 76 22.94 -4.44 0.60
CA LEU A 76 21.61 -3.86 0.34
C LEU A 76 20.60 -4.29 1.41
N ILE A 77 20.57 -5.57 1.80
CA ILE A 77 19.71 -6.07 2.87
C ILE A 77 20.06 -5.40 4.20
N ALA A 78 21.35 -5.29 4.53
CA ALA A 78 21.81 -4.64 5.76
C ALA A 78 21.40 -3.16 5.81
N LEU A 79 21.51 -2.43 4.71
CA LEU A 79 21.04 -1.04 4.60
C LEU A 79 19.51 -0.95 4.79
N CYS A 80 18.75 -1.89 4.22
CA CYS A 80 17.30 -1.94 4.40
C CYS A 80 16.91 -2.27 5.86
N ALA A 81 17.63 -3.18 6.51
CA ALA A 81 17.44 -3.52 7.92
C ALA A 81 17.77 -2.33 8.82
N LEU A 82 18.88 -1.62 8.56
CA LEU A 82 19.25 -0.40 9.28
C LEU A 82 18.15 0.67 9.12
N TYR A 83 17.65 0.88 7.91
CA TYR A 83 16.52 1.79 7.66
C TYR A 83 15.28 1.38 8.47
N ALA A 84 14.94 0.09 8.52
CA ALA A 84 13.82 -0.42 9.28
C ALA A 84 13.99 -0.20 10.80
N ILE A 85 15.20 -0.40 11.33
CA ILE A 85 15.54 -0.15 12.75
C ILE A 85 15.39 1.34 13.08
N VAL A 86 15.98 2.22 12.27
CA VAL A 86 15.91 3.69 12.45
C VAL A 86 14.46 4.20 12.37
N ARG A 87 13.60 3.54 11.59
CA ARG A 87 12.19 3.91 11.41
C ARG A 87 11.20 3.02 12.17
N ARG A 88 11.66 2.21 13.13
CA ARG A 88 10.83 1.20 13.84
C ARG A 88 9.53 1.78 14.43
N GLU A 89 9.61 2.95 15.05
CA GLU A 89 8.46 3.59 15.70
C GLU A 89 7.42 4.06 14.68
N HIS A 90 7.88 4.54 13.53
CA HIS A 90 7.00 4.95 12.44
C HIS A 90 6.30 3.74 11.80
N ILE A 91 6.98 2.60 11.71
CA ILE A 91 6.43 1.34 11.19
C ILE A 91 5.39 0.81 12.17
N ARG A 92 5.73 0.72 13.46
CA ARG A 92 4.81 0.30 14.53
C ARG A 92 3.57 1.18 14.55
N SER A 93 3.73 2.50 14.55
CA SER A 93 2.62 3.45 14.51
C SER A 93 1.73 3.28 13.27
N ALA A 94 2.31 2.97 12.10
CA ALA A 94 1.53 2.72 10.89
C ALA A 94 0.70 1.43 10.99
N ILE A 95 1.27 0.36 11.57
CA ILE A 95 0.57 -0.90 11.82
C ILE A 95 -0.57 -0.70 12.81
N ASP A 96 -0.29 -0.03 13.94
CA ASP A 96 -1.28 0.23 14.98
C ASP A 96 -2.46 1.05 14.42
N ARG A 97 -2.17 2.10 13.64
CA ARG A 97 -3.19 2.90 12.94
C ARG A 97 -4.00 2.07 11.94
N GLY A 98 -3.39 1.10 11.27
CA GLY A 98 -4.07 0.19 10.35
C GLY A 98 -5.03 -0.77 11.06
N ARG A 99 -4.69 -1.21 12.27
CA ARG A 99 -5.52 -2.12 13.09
C ARG A 99 -6.63 -1.40 13.85
N GLU A 100 -6.37 -0.16 14.27
CA GLU A 100 -7.29 0.66 15.06
C GLU A 100 -8.77 0.65 14.60
N PRO A 101 -9.11 0.84 13.30
CA PRO A 101 -10.51 0.87 12.87
C PRO A 101 -11.23 -0.48 13.04
N PHE A 102 -10.51 -1.59 13.24
CA PHE A 102 -11.11 -2.89 13.53
C PHE A 102 -11.27 -3.17 15.02
N LEU A 103 -10.62 -2.40 15.89
CA LEU A 103 -10.63 -2.63 17.33
C LEU A 103 -11.65 -1.73 18.04
N ARG A 104 -11.77 -0.47 17.60
CA ARG A 104 -12.68 0.50 18.21
C ARG A 104 -13.29 1.44 17.18
N PRO A 105 -14.49 2.01 17.46
CA PRO A 105 -15.06 3.04 16.62
C PRO A 105 -14.20 4.30 16.66
N LEU A 106 -14.05 4.95 15.52
CA LEU A 106 -13.32 6.22 15.38
C LEU A 106 -14.27 7.42 15.54
N SER A 107 -15.17 7.36 16.52
CA SER A 107 -16.18 8.40 16.81
C SER A 107 -15.57 9.78 17.08
N ASN A 108 -14.35 9.80 17.62
CA ASN A 108 -13.61 11.05 17.85
C ASN A 108 -13.16 11.77 16.55
N ILE A 109 -13.31 11.15 15.38
CA ILE A 109 -12.93 11.76 14.09
C ILE A 109 -14.12 12.51 13.49
N SER A 110 -13.88 13.76 13.09
CA SER A 110 -14.90 14.60 12.42
C SER A 110 -15.53 13.87 11.23
N GLY A 111 -16.87 13.78 11.24
CA GLY A 111 -17.65 13.15 10.17
C GLY A 111 -17.86 11.65 10.32
N PHE A 112 -17.41 11.02 11.42
CA PHE A 112 -17.77 9.64 11.73
C PHE A 112 -19.28 9.48 11.94
N ASP A 113 -19.87 10.18 12.91
CA ASP A 113 -21.29 10.03 13.28
C ASP A 113 -22.19 10.32 12.08
N GLY A 114 -21.99 11.46 11.41
CA GLY A 114 -22.76 11.82 10.22
C GLY A 114 -22.61 10.84 9.05
N ALA A 115 -21.45 10.19 8.88
CA ALA A 115 -21.28 9.15 7.87
C ALA A 115 -21.94 7.83 8.28
N ALA A 116 -21.88 7.46 9.57
CA ALA A 116 -22.49 6.26 10.11
C ALA A 116 -24.02 6.32 10.05
N ASP A 117 -24.62 7.43 10.50
CA ASP A 117 -26.07 7.64 10.46
C ASP A 117 -26.60 7.61 9.02
N ALA A 118 -25.92 8.32 8.12
CA ALA A 118 -26.30 8.36 6.70
C ALA A 118 -26.17 6.98 6.03
N LEU A 119 -25.15 6.19 6.40
CA LEU A 119 -24.95 4.85 5.85
C LEU A 119 -25.90 3.81 6.48
N ALA A 120 -26.28 3.96 7.74
CA ALA A 120 -27.26 3.11 8.43
C ALA A 120 -28.65 3.22 7.80
N ALA A 121 -29.02 4.42 7.31
CA ALA A 121 -30.25 4.66 6.58
C ALA A 121 -30.29 4.04 5.16
N CYS A 122 -29.16 3.48 4.67
CA CYS A 122 -29.09 2.85 3.36
C CYS A 122 -29.46 1.35 3.41
N PRO A 123 -30.05 0.80 2.34
CA PRO A 123 -30.18 -0.65 2.18
C PRO A 123 -28.84 -1.28 1.78
N ASP A 124 -28.72 -2.59 1.94
CA ASP A 124 -27.43 -3.31 1.90
C ASP A 124 -26.67 -3.16 0.58
N ALA A 125 -27.37 -3.07 -0.56
CA ALA A 125 -26.74 -2.83 -1.86
C ALA A 125 -25.89 -1.53 -1.89
N PHE A 126 -26.33 -0.48 -1.22
CA PHE A 126 -25.57 0.78 -1.13
C PHE A 126 -24.44 0.70 -0.09
N LYS A 127 -24.61 -0.09 0.98
CA LYS A 127 -23.52 -0.39 1.92
C LYS A 127 -22.38 -1.13 1.21
N THR A 128 -22.69 -2.11 0.35
CA THR A 128 -21.70 -2.82 -0.48
C THR A 128 -21.01 -1.87 -1.47
N ARG A 129 -21.76 -0.98 -2.14
CA ARG A 129 -21.18 0.04 -3.02
C ARG A 129 -20.23 0.99 -2.26
N PHE A 130 -20.58 1.35 -1.03
CA PHE A 130 -19.71 2.15 -0.17
C PHE A 130 -18.40 1.43 0.11
N ALA A 131 -18.47 0.15 0.53
CA ALA A 131 -17.29 -0.67 0.80
C ALA A 131 -16.39 -0.80 -0.44
N ILE A 132 -16.96 -1.08 -1.62
CA ILE A 132 -16.20 -1.15 -2.87
C ILE A 132 -15.50 0.18 -3.16
N GLY A 133 -16.22 1.30 -3.04
CA GLY A 133 -15.71 2.61 -3.42
C GLY A 133 -14.66 3.21 -2.47
N TRP A 134 -14.80 2.96 -1.17
CA TRP A 134 -14.03 3.63 -0.11
C TRP A 134 -13.07 2.72 0.66
N ILE A 135 -13.29 1.40 0.65
CA ILE A 135 -12.44 0.43 1.35
C ILE A 135 -11.63 -0.37 0.34
N TRP A 136 -12.28 -1.11 -0.56
CA TRP A 136 -11.62 -2.07 -1.44
C TRP A 136 -10.86 -1.43 -2.59
N ARG A 137 -11.45 -0.46 -3.31
CA ARG A 137 -10.79 0.22 -4.41
C ARG A 137 -9.46 0.91 -4.02
N PRO A 138 -9.39 1.73 -2.95
CA PRO A 138 -8.11 2.33 -2.57
C PRO A 138 -7.08 1.30 -2.10
N LEU A 139 -7.53 0.21 -1.44
CA LEU A 139 -6.65 -0.87 -1.00
C LEU A 139 -6.10 -1.67 -2.19
N ALA A 140 -6.92 -1.94 -3.21
CA ALA A 140 -6.51 -2.60 -4.45
C ALA A 140 -5.49 -1.75 -5.22
N LEU A 141 -5.71 -0.43 -5.33
CA LEU A 141 -4.73 0.48 -5.93
C LEU A 141 -3.44 0.48 -5.12
N PHE A 142 -3.50 0.57 -3.79
CA PHE A 142 -2.32 0.52 -2.94
C PHE A 142 -1.55 -0.80 -3.11
N GLY A 143 -2.26 -1.93 -3.15
CA GLY A 143 -1.69 -3.25 -3.41
C GLY A 143 -1.02 -3.35 -4.78
N LEU A 144 -1.66 -2.82 -5.83
CA LEU A 144 -1.06 -2.74 -7.16
C LEU A 144 0.24 -1.92 -7.16
N GLY A 145 0.28 -0.81 -6.40
CA GLY A 145 1.49 -0.01 -6.19
C GLY A 145 2.61 -0.82 -5.51
N ILE A 146 2.27 -1.63 -4.50
CA ILE A 146 3.22 -2.54 -3.84
C ILE A 146 3.77 -3.55 -4.84
N VAL A 147 2.91 -4.20 -5.64
CA VAL A 147 3.34 -5.16 -6.67
C VAL A 147 4.33 -4.50 -7.62
N CYS A 148 4.03 -3.30 -8.11
CA CYS A 148 4.94 -2.55 -8.99
C CYS A 148 6.30 -2.27 -8.33
N THR A 149 6.32 -1.88 -7.06
CA THR A 149 7.59 -1.67 -6.33
C THR A 149 8.38 -2.97 -6.16
N PHE A 150 7.71 -4.08 -5.92
CA PHE A 150 8.36 -5.38 -5.76
C PHE A 150 8.89 -5.90 -7.10
N SER A 151 8.16 -5.72 -8.20
CA SER A 151 8.65 -6.00 -9.56
C SER A 151 9.88 -5.16 -9.90
N THR A 152 9.87 -3.87 -9.54
CA THR A 152 11.04 -3.00 -9.71
C THR A 152 12.24 -3.53 -8.91
N ALA A 153 12.04 -3.86 -7.63
CA ALA A 153 13.08 -4.42 -6.78
C ALA A 153 13.60 -5.76 -7.30
N TYR A 154 12.73 -6.62 -7.85
CA TYR A 154 13.11 -7.88 -8.49
C TYR A 154 14.11 -7.63 -9.62
N PHE A 155 13.81 -6.74 -10.57
CA PHE A 155 14.73 -6.45 -11.69
C PHE A 155 16.06 -5.84 -11.23
N VAL A 156 16.06 -5.05 -10.15
CA VAL A 156 17.29 -4.49 -9.54
C VAL A 156 18.15 -5.59 -8.93
N ILE A 157 17.55 -6.49 -8.15
CA ILE A 157 18.28 -7.62 -7.53
C ILE A 157 18.78 -8.61 -8.58
N ASP A 158 17.94 -8.92 -9.57
CA ASP A 158 18.30 -9.76 -10.72
C ASP A 158 19.53 -9.19 -11.45
N ALA A 159 19.53 -7.87 -11.73
CA ALA A 159 20.65 -7.19 -12.38
C ALA A 159 21.91 -7.21 -11.50
N ALA A 160 21.78 -6.99 -10.19
CA ALA A 160 22.90 -7.03 -9.27
C ALA A 160 23.54 -8.44 -9.21
N LEU A 161 22.72 -9.50 -9.14
CA LEU A 161 23.18 -10.89 -9.15
C LEU A 161 23.83 -11.26 -10.49
N ALA A 162 23.31 -10.78 -11.61
CA ALA A 162 23.89 -10.93 -12.94
C ALA A 162 25.07 -9.99 -13.23
N ARG A 163 25.61 -9.29 -12.22
CA ARG A 163 26.75 -8.36 -12.35
C ARG A 163 26.51 -7.24 -13.36
N PHE A 164 25.26 -6.79 -13.48
CA PHE A 164 24.79 -5.80 -14.45
C PHE A 164 25.01 -6.21 -15.92
N ARG A 165 25.27 -7.49 -16.21
CA ARG A 165 25.33 -8.04 -17.57
C ARG A 165 23.94 -8.40 -18.07
N VAL A 166 23.04 -7.40 -18.05
CA VAL A 166 21.64 -7.55 -18.44
C VAL A 166 21.33 -6.67 -19.64
N GLY A 167 20.47 -7.16 -20.54
CA GLY A 167 20.03 -6.38 -21.70
C GLY A 167 19.16 -5.19 -21.31
N TRP A 168 18.98 -4.23 -22.25
CA TRP A 168 18.21 -3.00 -22.04
C TRP A 168 16.75 -3.21 -21.63
N GLY A 169 16.17 -4.39 -21.89
CA GLY A 169 14.81 -4.71 -21.43
C GLY A 169 14.67 -4.62 -19.91
N GLN A 170 15.67 -5.03 -19.15
CA GLN A 170 15.63 -5.07 -17.69
C GLN A 170 15.53 -3.69 -17.02
N PRO A 171 16.40 -2.70 -17.34
CA PRO A 171 16.24 -1.35 -16.82
C PRO A 171 14.95 -0.69 -17.35
N ALA A 172 14.52 -0.99 -18.58
CA ALA A 172 13.27 -0.46 -19.13
C ALA A 172 12.03 -0.97 -18.34
N TYR A 173 11.97 -2.27 -18.03
CA TYR A 173 10.89 -2.82 -17.19
C TYR A 173 10.94 -2.26 -15.77
N ALA A 174 12.13 -2.18 -15.16
CA ALA A 174 12.28 -1.59 -13.83
C ALA A 174 11.77 -0.14 -13.80
N ALA A 175 12.15 0.68 -14.79
CA ALA A 175 11.68 2.05 -14.91
C ALA A 175 10.16 2.13 -15.15
N GLY A 176 9.62 1.28 -16.01
CA GLY A 176 8.18 1.20 -16.28
C GLY A 176 7.35 0.89 -15.04
N PHE A 177 7.74 -0.14 -14.28
CA PHE A 177 7.09 -0.49 -13.02
C PHE A 177 7.27 0.60 -11.95
N LEU A 178 8.41 1.27 -11.91
CA LEU A 178 8.66 2.37 -10.97
C LEU A 178 7.72 3.56 -11.25
N VAL A 179 7.57 3.96 -12.53
CA VAL A 179 6.66 5.03 -12.94
C VAL A 179 5.21 4.63 -12.67
N LEU A 180 4.81 3.40 -13.05
CA LEU A 180 3.47 2.90 -12.81
C LEU A 180 3.14 2.87 -11.30
N GLY A 181 4.05 2.38 -10.47
CA GLY A 181 3.91 2.37 -9.02
C GLY A 181 3.74 3.79 -8.45
N LEU A 182 4.49 4.76 -8.96
CA LEU A 182 4.37 6.16 -8.55
C LEU A 182 3.01 6.75 -8.90
N VAL A 183 2.50 6.50 -10.11
CA VAL A 183 1.15 6.94 -10.54
C VAL A 183 0.08 6.30 -9.67
N VAL A 184 0.16 4.99 -9.46
CA VAL A 184 -0.83 4.22 -8.68
C VAL A 184 -0.85 4.68 -7.20
N PHE A 185 0.31 4.93 -6.59
CA PHE A 185 0.34 5.51 -5.24
C PHE A 185 -0.18 6.96 -5.19
N ALA A 186 0.07 7.76 -6.22
CA ALA A 186 -0.48 9.12 -6.30
C ALA A 186 -2.01 9.11 -6.41
N LEU A 187 -2.58 8.18 -7.17
CA LEU A 187 -4.03 8.01 -7.34
C LEU A 187 -4.72 7.47 -6.08
N SER A 188 -4.04 6.62 -5.30
CA SER A 188 -4.60 6.08 -4.05
C SER A 188 -4.55 7.08 -2.89
N ALA A 189 -3.64 8.07 -2.92
CA ALA A 189 -3.34 8.96 -1.78
C ALA A 189 -4.59 9.59 -1.14
N ASP A 190 -5.48 10.17 -1.95
CA ASP A 190 -6.67 10.86 -1.47
C ASP A 190 -7.63 9.94 -0.74
N LYS A 191 -7.94 8.78 -1.32
CA LYS A 191 -8.92 7.85 -0.73
C LYS A 191 -8.31 7.05 0.41
N LEU A 192 -7.01 6.77 0.38
CA LEU A 192 -6.32 6.08 1.46
C LEU A 192 -6.29 6.92 2.75
N SER A 193 -6.29 8.26 2.62
CA SER A 193 -6.33 9.17 3.78
C SER A 193 -7.57 9.01 4.64
N THR A 194 -8.70 8.69 4.01
CA THR A 194 -10.00 8.47 4.66
C THR A 194 -10.32 6.99 4.88
N TRP A 195 -9.41 6.09 4.49
CA TRP A 195 -9.67 4.65 4.51
C TRP A 195 -9.99 4.13 5.91
N ARG A 196 -9.23 4.59 6.91
CA ARG A 196 -9.44 4.17 8.32
C ARG A 196 -10.82 4.56 8.81
N LEU A 197 -11.26 5.78 8.51
CA LEU A 197 -12.60 6.27 8.83
C LEU A 197 -13.66 5.44 8.09
N ALA A 198 -13.47 5.19 6.79
CA ALA A 198 -14.42 4.41 5.98
C ALA A 198 -14.61 2.99 6.51
N VAL A 199 -13.51 2.33 6.89
CA VAL A 199 -13.54 0.98 7.50
C VAL A 199 -14.29 1.02 8.83
N SER A 200 -14.01 2.03 9.66
CA SER A 200 -14.66 2.14 10.96
C SER A 200 -16.18 2.38 10.84
N VAL A 201 -16.59 3.31 9.97
CA VAL A 201 -18.01 3.59 9.66
C VAL A 201 -18.71 2.34 9.11
N TYR A 202 -18.09 1.66 8.15
CA TYR A 202 -18.67 0.46 7.57
C TYR A 202 -18.81 -0.66 8.61
N LYS A 203 -17.79 -0.85 9.45
CA LYS A 203 -17.80 -1.85 10.52
C LYS A 203 -18.91 -1.59 11.55
N GLU A 204 -19.03 -0.35 12.02
CA GLU A 204 -20.09 0.10 12.93
C GLU A 204 -21.47 -0.28 12.39
N VAL A 205 -21.76 0.10 11.14
CA VAL A 205 -23.09 -0.06 10.53
C VAL A 205 -23.44 -1.51 10.18
N THR A 206 -22.45 -2.36 9.92
CA THR A 206 -22.70 -3.73 9.43
C THR A 206 -22.57 -4.82 10.47
N SER A 207 -21.62 -4.68 11.39
CA SER A 207 -21.26 -5.74 12.35
C SER A 207 -21.14 -5.25 13.79
N GLY A 208 -21.14 -3.93 14.00
CA GLY A 208 -20.87 -3.31 15.29
C GLY A 208 -19.44 -3.55 15.80
N TYR A 209 -19.16 -2.98 16.97
CA TYR A 209 -17.99 -3.32 17.76
C TYR A 209 -18.42 -4.20 18.94
N ARG A 210 -17.58 -5.18 19.29
CA ARG A 210 -17.79 -5.95 20.52
C ARG A 210 -17.51 -5.01 21.70
N ALA A 211 -18.48 -4.91 22.60
CA ALA A 211 -18.37 -4.19 23.87
C ALA A 211 -17.32 -4.82 24.79
#